data_AF-A0A850S8I5-F1
#
_entry.id   AF-A0A850S8I5-F1
#
_cell.length_a   1.000
_cell.length_b   1.000
_cell.length_c   1.000
_cell.angle_alpha   90.00
_cell.angle_beta   90.00
_cell.angle_gamma   90.00
#
_symmetry.space_group_name_H-M   'P 1'
#
loop_
_entity.id
_entity.type
_entity.pdbx_description
1 polymer ?
#
loop_
_entity_poly.entity_id
_entity_poly.type
_entity_poly.pdbx_seq_one_letter_code
_entity_poly.pdbx_strand_id
1 'polypeptide(L)'
;MPPALMWSEVYRPKRVEQMVGNEDVRLAVLKWLQKWVSGTKPLLLLGPPGVGKTTLVHAIATQFGFDLVEMNASDTRNRDSLQARLAPVMNNVSLFGTKSLLFLDEVDGISGREDTGGLDLLIDMMKEPTVPVIMAANVKSAKIKELAKACKTVEFAPVPPRLLLMFLEHVLASEGEKLGPGDKVALVNNCRGDIRNLLNSAQSRAAGYATVSNADVAEIEIQDAINGYFSATSKEKAVQLLARADASFPDPRYQGMDPESRRKDMIAALFSTIVSSQAGDTLADMLDVLSKADVVVGRVGRRRQWSLLRYVSPMLAHGLYDKSRGKEIRYSQYSMPWPVMGPVFARSQTVRKLASFIGPATHVSKRTCSWLVLPYLVREMINEKVDPAEFALANFDDESVGESLVKEIERAKGAKK
;
A
#
# COMPACT_ATOMS: atom_id res chain seq x y z
N MET A 1 5.67 -32.85 -23.93
CA MET A 1 4.86 -31.77 -24.53
C MET A 1 5.61 -30.47 -24.32
N PRO A 2 5.73 -29.59 -25.33
CA PRO A 2 6.29 -28.27 -25.09
C PRO A 2 5.45 -27.55 -24.02
N PRO A 3 6.05 -26.71 -23.16
CA PRO A 3 5.30 -25.95 -22.18
C PRO A 3 4.25 -25.10 -22.90
N ALA A 4 3.00 -25.18 -22.44
CA ALA A 4 1.93 -24.34 -22.98
C ALA A 4 2.36 -22.86 -22.85
N LEU A 5 2.49 -22.18 -23.98
CA LEU A 5 2.88 -20.77 -24.02
C LEU A 5 1.81 -19.93 -23.30
N MET A 6 2.26 -18.95 -22.51
CA MET A 6 1.35 -18.04 -21.81
C MET A 6 0.64 -17.11 -22.81
N TRP A 7 -0.67 -16.95 -22.69
CA TRP A 7 -1.45 -16.05 -23.55
C TRP A 7 -0.94 -14.61 -23.48
N SER A 8 -0.42 -14.19 -22.31
CA SER A 8 0.19 -12.87 -22.12
C SER A 8 1.42 -12.60 -23.00
N GLU A 9 2.12 -13.64 -23.47
CA GLU A 9 3.24 -13.51 -24.41
C GLU A 9 2.79 -13.73 -25.86
N VAL A 10 1.90 -14.69 -26.12
CA VAL A 10 1.38 -14.98 -27.46
C VAL A 10 0.64 -13.76 -28.03
N TYR A 11 -0.21 -13.14 -27.21
CA TYR A 11 -0.99 -11.96 -27.59
C TYR A 11 -0.29 -10.64 -27.24
N ARG A 12 1.01 -10.66 -26.92
CA ARG A 12 1.78 -9.43 -26.67
C ARG A 12 1.80 -8.58 -27.97
N PRO A 13 1.25 -7.36 -27.95
CA PRO A 13 1.24 -6.47 -29.11
C PRO A 13 2.65 -6.24 -29.67
N LYS A 14 2.80 -6.41 -30.99
CA LYS A 14 4.06 -6.13 -31.71
C LYS A 14 4.10 -4.73 -32.32
N ARG A 15 2.92 -4.14 -32.51
CA ARG A 15 2.76 -2.78 -33.04
C ARG A 15 1.90 -1.95 -32.11
N VAL A 16 2.12 -0.63 -32.12
CA VAL A 16 1.41 0.28 -31.22
C VAL A 16 -0.11 0.27 -31.49
N GLU A 17 -0.53 0.04 -32.74
CA GLU A 17 -1.94 0.02 -33.14
C GLU A 17 -2.70 -1.20 -32.59
N GLN A 18 -1.99 -2.29 -32.27
CA GLN A 18 -2.58 -3.50 -31.69
C GLN A 18 -2.83 -3.39 -30.18
N MET A 19 -2.26 -2.37 -29.53
CA MET A 19 -2.44 -2.18 -28.09
C MET A 19 -3.84 -1.66 -27.76
N VAL A 20 -4.33 -1.98 -26.57
CA VAL A 20 -5.67 -1.61 -26.09
C VAL A 20 -5.57 -0.60 -24.96
N GLY A 21 -6.36 0.48 -25.03
CA GLY A 21 -6.40 1.54 -24.03
C GLY A 21 -5.28 2.58 -24.16
N ASN A 22 -5.31 3.62 -23.32
CA ASN A 22 -4.28 4.65 -23.23
C ASN A 22 -3.85 5.26 -24.59
N GLU A 23 -4.81 5.54 -25.48
CA GLU A 23 -4.53 6.03 -26.86
C GLU A 23 -3.80 7.36 -26.88
N ASP A 24 -4.28 8.35 -26.12
CA ASP A 24 -3.65 9.68 -26.04
C ASP A 24 -2.21 9.60 -25.50
N VAL A 25 -2.00 8.72 -24.53
CA VAL A 25 -0.69 8.44 -23.92
C VAL A 25 0.25 7.82 -24.95
N ARG A 26 -0.19 6.79 -25.69
CA ARG A 26 0.59 6.17 -26.78
C ARG A 26 0.98 7.19 -27.83
N LEU A 27 0.03 8.04 -28.26
CA LEU A 27 0.28 9.12 -29.21
C LEU A 27 1.27 10.16 -28.66
N ALA A 28 1.22 10.49 -27.37
CA ALA A 28 2.16 11.41 -26.75
C ALA A 28 3.59 10.87 -26.73
N VAL A 29 3.77 9.56 -26.50
CA VAL A 29 5.07 8.88 -26.57
C VAL A 29 5.62 8.91 -28.00
N LEU A 30 4.80 8.57 -29.00
CA LEU A 30 5.19 8.62 -30.41
C LEU A 30 5.59 10.03 -30.85
N LYS A 31 4.81 11.05 -30.49
CA LYS A 31 5.12 12.46 -30.77
C LYS A 31 6.42 12.92 -30.10
N TRP A 32 6.71 12.43 -28.88
CA TRP A 32 7.97 12.72 -28.20
C TRP A 32 9.15 12.10 -28.95
N LEU A 33 9.03 10.83 -29.35
CA LEU A 33 10.10 10.13 -30.05
C LEU A 33 10.40 10.73 -31.44
N GLN A 34 9.35 11.14 -32.19
CA GLN A 34 9.53 11.80 -33.49
C GLN A 34 10.25 13.15 -33.40
N LYS A 35 10.02 13.89 -32.31
CA LYS A 35 10.66 15.19 -32.07
C LYS A 35 11.97 15.07 -31.30
N TRP A 36 12.43 13.85 -31.02
CA TRP A 36 13.59 13.64 -30.18
C TRP A 36 14.87 14.06 -30.90
N VAL A 37 15.67 14.88 -30.20
CA VAL A 37 17.03 15.29 -30.57
C VAL A 37 17.95 15.08 -29.37
N SER A 38 19.26 15.02 -29.58
CA SER A 38 20.24 14.91 -28.48
C SER A 38 20.01 16.00 -27.43
N GLY A 39 20.04 15.64 -26.14
CA GLY A 39 19.71 16.54 -25.04
C GLY A 39 18.20 16.71 -24.76
N THR A 40 17.31 16.06 -25.52
CA THR A 40 15.88 16.05 -25.21
C THR A 40 15.64 15.32 -23.90
N LYS A 41 14.85 15.94 -22.99
CA LYS A 41 14.49 15.34 -21.71
C LYS A 41 13.96 13.90 -21.87
N PRO A 42 14.42 12.96 -21.04
CA PRO A 42 13.92 11.59 -21.02
C PRO A 42 12.43 11.50 -20.78
N LEU A 43 11.84 10.37 -21.16
CA LEU A 43 10.43 10.08 -20.95
C LEU A 43 10.24 9.16 -19.75
N LEU A 44 9.34 9.51 -18.83
CA LEU A 44 8.95 8.68 -17.69
C LEU A 44 7.50 8.21 -17.86
N LEU A 45 7.32 6.90 -17.96
CA LEU A 45 6.04 6.22 -18.02
C LEU A 45 5.61 5.82 -16.60
N LEU A 46 4.56 6.43 -16.08
CA LEU A 46 4.00 6.11 -14.77
C LEU A 46 2.67 5.38 -14.94
N GLY A 47 2.40 4.36 -14.13
CA GLY A 47 1.07 3.76 -14.09
C GLY A 47 1.07 2.38 -13.45
N PRO A 48 -0.10 1.78 -13.22
CA PRO A 48 -0.20 0.47 -12.59
C PRO A 48 0.45 -0.63 -13.44
N PRO A 49 0.74 -1.82 -12.86
CA PRO A 49 1.24 -2.95 -13.61
C PRO A 49 0.23 -3.41 -14.67
N GLY A 50 0.72 -4.06 -15.73
CA GLY A 50 -0.14 -4.72 -16.71
C GLY A 50 -0.95 -3.82 -17.66
N VAL A 51 -0.72 -2.51 -17.66
CA VAL A 51 -1.36 -1.54 -18.58
C VAL A 51 -0.60 -1.31 -19.90
N GLY A 52 0.52 -2.02 -20.12
CA GLY A 52 1.27 -2.00 -21.38
C GLY A 52 2.46 -1.04 -21.47
N LYS A 53 3.03 -0.58 -20.35
CA LYS A 53 4.23 0.30 -20.35
C LYS A 53 5.42 -0.33 -21.09
N THR A 54 5.88 -1.49 -20.62
CA THR A 54 6.98 -2.28 -21.23
C THR A 54 6.64 -2.67 -22.67
N THR A 55 5.42 -3.16 -22.90
CA THR A 55 4.91 -3.52 -24.24
C THR A 55 4.98 -2.36 -25.23
N LEU A 56 4.63 -1.14 -24.82
CA LEU A 56 4.70 0.04 -25.68
C LEU A 56 6.13 0.27 -26.18
N VAL A 57 7.11 0.17 -25.28
CA VAL A 57 8.51 0.42 -25.62
C VAL A 57 9.04 -0.64 -26.59
N HIS A 58 8.74 -1.92 -26.37
CA HIS A 58 9.10 -2.98 -27.32
C HIS A 58 8.42 -2.80 -28.68
N ALA A 59 7.14 -2.44 -28.70
CA ALA A 59 6.40 -2.22 -29.95
C ALA A 59 7.00 -1.05 -30.74
N ILE A 60 7.33 0.06 -30.07
CA ILE A 60 8.00 1.21 -30.67
C ILE A 60 9.39 0.81 -31.20
N ALA A 61 10.20 0.13 -30.40
CA ALA A 61 11.55 -0.26 -30.82
C ALA A 61 11.50 -1.12 -32.09
N THR A 62 10.60 -2.11 -32.12
CA THR A 62 10.40 -2.99 -33.28
C THR A 62 9.86 -2.21 -34.49
N GLN A 63 8.87 -1.34 -34.30
CA GLN A 63 8.19 -0.61 -35.36
C GLN A 63 9.08 0.44 -36.03
N PHE A 64 9.98 1.08 -35.27
CA PHE A 64 10.89 2.11 -35.78
C PHE A 64 12.34 1.61 -35.99
N GLY A 65 12.61 0.33 -35.73
CA GLY A 65 13.93 -0.29 -35.95
C GLY A 65 15.01 0.22 -35.00
N PHE A 66 14.66 0.55 -33.75
CA PHE A 66 15.65 0.90 -32.73
C PHE A 66 16.32 -0.36 -32.17
N ASP A 67 17.61 -0.25 -31.88
CA ASP A 67 18.32 -1.22 -31.06
C ASP A 67 17.96 -0.97 -29.58
N LEU A 68 17.05 -1.78 -29.04
CA LEU A 68 16.51 -1.61 -27.69
C LEU A 68 17.46 -2.21 -26.66
N VAL A 69 18.02 -1.35 -25.82
CA VAL A 69 18.76 -1.77 -24.63
C VAL A 69 17.82 -1.67 -23.43
N GLU A 70 17.27 -2.81 -23.02
CA GLU A 70 16.42 -2.92 -21.83
C GLU A 70 17.25 -3.26 -20.60
N MET A 71 17.04 -2.51 -19.51
CA MET A 71 17.64 -2.77 -18.21
C MET A 71 16.58 -2.69 -17.12
N ASN A 72 16.46 -3.74 -16.30
CA ASN A 72 15.69 -3.66 -15.07
C ASN A 72 16.50 -2.91 -14.00
N ALA A 73 15.99 -1.76 -13.56
CA ALA A 73 16.65 -0.91 -12.60
C ALA A 73 16.65 -1.49 -11.17
N SER A 74 15.69 -2.36 -10.83
CA SER A 74 15.59 -2.97 -9.49
C SER A 74 16.69 -4.00 -9.19
N ASP A 75 17.27 -4.60 -10.25
CA ASP A 75 18.37 -5.57 -10.16
C ASP A 75 19.72 -4.90 -9.92
N THR A 76 19.88 -3.64 -10.32
CA THR A 76 21.16 -2.91 -10.25
C THR A 76 21.10 -1.84 -9.16
N ARG A 77 21.25 -2.27 -7.90
CA ARG A 77 21.01 -1.43 -6.70
C ARG A 77 22.16 -0.49 -6.31
N ASN A 78 23.32 -0.61 -6.95
CA ASN A 78 24.53 0.14 -6.58
C ASN A 78 24.93 1.14 -7.67
N ARG A 79 25.43 2.33 -7.27
CA ARG A 79 25.81 3.42 -8.17
C ARG A 79 26.84 2.97 -9.21
N ASP A 80 27.89 2.27 -8.78
CA ASP A 80 28.99 1.85 -9.65
C ASP A 80 28.55 0.83 -10.69
N SER A 81 27.65 -0.09 -10.32
CA SER A 81 27.14 -1.09 -11.26
C SER A 81 26.13 -0.50 -12.25
N LEU A 82 25.34 0.49 -11.85
CA LEU A 82 24.51 1.28 -12.77
C LEU A 82 25.38 2.06 -13.76
N GLN A 83 26.41 2.77 -13.26
CA GLN A 83 27.31 3.56 -14.10
C GLN A 83 28.03 2.68 -15.13
N ALA A 84 28.58 1.54 -14.70
CA ALA A 84 29.32 0.63 -15.56
C ALA A 84 28.45 0.05 -16.69
N ARG A 85 27.14 -0.10 -16.48
CA ARG A 85 26.21 -0.60 -17.49
C ARG A 85 25.66 0.49 -18.40
N LEU A 86 25.40 1.69 -17.86
CA LEU A 86 24.81 2.79 -18.61
C LEU A 86 25.82 3.56 -19.46
N ALA A 87 27.04 3.78 -18.94
CA ALA A 87 28.05 4.58 -19.65
C ALA A 87 28.40 4.04 -21.05
N PRO A 88 28.57 2.71 -21.26
CA PRO A 88 28.80 2.18 -22.60
C PRO A 88 27.62 2.39 -23.55
N VAL A 89 26.38 2.31 -23.05
CA VAL A 89 25.16 2.45 -23.87
C VAL A 89 24.94 3.89 -24.31
N MET A 90 25.25 4.85 -23.42
CA MET A 90 25.15 6.28 -23.72
C MET A 90 26.25 6.73 -24.70
N ASN A 91 27.42 6.08 -24.69
CA ASN A 91 28.56 6.45 -25.52
C ASN A 91 28.68 5.64 -26.82
N ASN A 92 28.06 4.46 -26.92
CA ASN A 92 28.06 3.66 -28.14
C ASN A 92 27.01 4.18 -29.12
N VAL A 93 27.49 4.76 -30.21
CA VAL A 93 26.76 4.76 -31.48
C VAL A 93 26.69 3.29 -31.92
N SER A 94 25.50 2.76 -32.19
CA SER A 94 25.35 1.33 -32.51
C SER A 94 26.31 0.92 -33.63
N LEU A 95 26.92 -0.26 -33.48
CA LEU A 95 27.89 -0.82 -34.44
C LEU A 95 27.30 -0.99 -35.85
N PHE A 96 25.97 -0.90 -35.99
CA PHE A 96 25.23 -1.11 -37.23
C PHE A 96 24.56 0.16 -37.78
N GLY A 97 24.84 1.34 -37.22
CA GLY A 97 24.21 2.60 -37.65
C GLY A 97 22.71 2.71 -37.33
N THR A 98 22.17 1.75 -36.57
CA THR A 98 20.81 1.80 -36.02
C THR A 98 20.77 2.74 -34.83
N LYS A 99 19.67 3.49 -34.67
CA LYS A 99 19.50 4.35 -33.50
C LYS A 99 19.26 3.45 -32.28
N SER A 100 20.05 3.60 -31.22
CA SER A 100 19.82 2.87 -29.97
C SER A 100 18.73 3.55 -29.14
N LEU A 101 17.93 2.78 -28.41
CA LEU A 101 16.90 3.25 -27.49
C LEU A 101 17.16 2.62 -26.12
N LEU A 102 17.36 3.42 -25.08
CA LEU A 102 17.55 2.93 -23.72
C LEU A 102 16.19 2.85 -23.01
N PHE A 103 15.87 1.67 -22.47
CA PHE A 103 14.70 1.46 -21.64
C PHE A 103 15.10 1.00 -20.23
N LEU A 104 14.70 1.77 -19.22
CA LEU A 104 14.88 1.41 -17.81
C LEU A 104 13.52 1.02 -17.20
N ASP A 105 13.31 -0.26 -16.95
CA ASP A 105 12.08 -0.75 -16.31
C ASP A 105 12.22 -0.78 -14.78
N GLU A 106 11.10 -0.66 -14.07
CA GLU A 106 11.01 -0.70 -12.60
C GLU A 106 11.97 0.28 -11.88
N VAL A 107 12.08 1.52 -12.35
CA VAL A 107 12.98 2.54 -11.74
C VAL A 107 12.58 2.92 -10.31
N ASP A 108 11.35 2.62 -9.90
CA ASP A 108 10.91 2.73 -8.50
C ASP A 108 11.59 1.71 -7.58
N GLY A 109 12.14 0.61 -8.11
CA GLY A 109 12.90 -0.39 -7.36
C GLY A 109 14.26 0.07 -6.82
N ILE A 110 14.86 1.12 -7.41
CA ILE A 110 16.15 1.70 -6.96
C ILE A 110 16.02 2.37 -5.57
N SER A 111 14.80 2.67 -5.13
CA SER A 111 14.53 3.50 -3.96
C SER A 111 14.74 2.83 -2.59
N GLY A 112 15.05 1.52 -2.54
CA GLY A 112 14.79 0.64 -1.39
C GLY A 112 15.65 0.76 -0.12
N ARG A 113 16.78 1.48 -0.10
CA ARG A 113 17.55 1.79 1.12
C ARG A 113 18.21 3.16 1.01
N GLU A 114 18.34 3.86 2.14
CA GLU A 114 18.75 5.27 2.25
C GLU A 114 20.21 5.58 1.82
N ASP A 115 21.02 4.60 1.38
CA ASP A 115 22.49 4.76 1.35
C ASP A 115 23.23 4.52 0.01
N THR A 116 22.60 4.48 -1.17
CA THR A 116 23.34 4.11 -2.42
C THR A 116 23.34 5.05 -3.61
N GLY A 117 22.80 6.28 -3.53
CA GLY A 117 23.07 7.37 -4.52
C GLY A 117 22.87 7.06 -6.02
N GLY A 118 22.16 5.97 -6.36
CA GLY A 118 21.97 5.51 -7.73
C GLY A 118 20.93 6.32 -8.51
N LEU A 119 19.92 6.84 -7.81
CA LEU A 119 18.90 7.72 -8.40
C LEU A 119 19.48 9.11 -8.74
N ASP A 120 20.39 9.62 -7.91
CA ASP A 120 21.07 10.90 -8.17
C ASP A 120 21.99 10.79 -9.39
N LEU A 121 22.75 9.70 -9.52
CA LEU A 121 23.55 9.41 -10.71
C LEU A 121 22.66 9.32 -11.96
N LEU A 122 21.51 8.63 -11.87
CA LEU A 122 20.55 8.58 -12.97
C LEU A 122 20.10 9.99 -13.34
N ILE A 123 19.67 10.82 -12.39
CA ILE A 123 19.27 12.20 -12.66
C ILE A 123 20.38 12.99 -13.35
N ASP A 124 21.64 12.83 -12.91
CA ASP A 124 22.79 13.51 -13.52
C ASP A 124 23.05 13.04 -14.96
N MET A 125 23.02 11.73 -15.22
CA MET A 125 23.19 11.17 -16.58
C MET A 125 22.02 11.54 -17.50
N MET A 126 20.85 11.82 -16.94
CA MET A 126 19.63 12.17 -17.67
C MET A 126 19.51 13.66 -18.03
N LYS A 127 20.46 14.52 -17.59
CA LYS A 127 20.48 15.95 -17.95
C LYS A 127 20.78 16.18 -19.43
N GLU A 128 21.73 15.44 -20.00
CA GLU A 128 22.16 15.56 -21.39
C GLU A 128 22.25 14.18 -22.06
N PRO A 129 21.11 13.53 -22.32
CA PRO A 129 21.11 12.20 -22.92
C PRO A 129 21.48 12.27 -24.41
N THR A 130 22.46 11.45 -24.80
CA THR A 130 22.93 11.26 -26.19
C THR A 130 22.06 10.29 -26.99
N VAL A 131 21.26 9.47 -26.31
CA VAL A 131 20.31 8.50 -26.89
C VAL A 131 18.91 8.72 -26.29
N PRO A 132 17.82 8.37 -27.00
CA PRO A 132 16.49 8.44 -26.41
C PRO A 132 16.38 7.49 -25.22
N VAL A 133 15.94 8.02 -24.08
CA VAL A 133 15.75 7.26 -22.84
C VAL A 133 14.28 7.26 -22.45
N ILE A 134 13.73 6.05 -22.25
CA ILE A 134 12.41 5.82 -21.68
C ILE A 134 12.57 5.09 -20.35
N MET A 135 11.87 5.54 -19.32
CA MET A 135 11.86 4.94 -17.99
C MET A 135 10.44 4.53 -17.62
N ALA A 136 10.26 3.44 -16.89
CA ALA A 136 8.95 3.01 -16.40
C ALA A 136 8.96 2.80 -14.88
N ALA A 137 7.92 3.28 -14.21
CA ALA A 137 7.70 3.07 -12.78
C ALA A 137 6.24 2.70 -12.49
N ASN A 138 6.02 1.91 -11.43
CA ASN A 138 4.68 1.49 -11.03
C ASN A 138 4.04 2.43 -10.00
N VAL A 139 4.84 2.98 -9.07
CA VAL A 139 4.34 3.77 -7.94
C VAL A 139 4.87 5.20 -7.94
N LYS A 140 3.99 6.16 -7.63
CA LYS A 140 4.37 7.56 -7.39
C LYS A 140 4.99 7.70 -5.98
N SER A 141 6.29 7.44 -5.85
CA SER A 141 7.05 7.69 -4.61
C SER A 141 7.65 9.11 -4.58
N ALA A 142 8.12 9.58 -3.41
CA ALA A 142 8.77 10.89 -3.29
C ALA A 142 10.00 11.03 -4.21
N LYS A 143 10.83 9.98 -4.32
CA LYS A 143 12.00 9.94 -5.21
C LYS A 143 11.61 9.91 -6.70
N ILE A 144 10.53 9.21 -7.06
CA ILE A 144 9.99 9.25 -8.43
C ILE A 144 9.45 10.64 -8.78
N LYS A 145 8.91 11.40 -7.82
CA LYS A 145 8.53 12.80 -8.04
C LYS A 145 9.73 13.69 -8.36
N GLU A 146 10.90 13.44 -7.78
CA GLU A 146 12.13 14.15 -8.12
C GLU A 146 12.61 13.81 -9.53
N LEU A 147 12.63 12.52 -9.88
CA LEU A 147 12.94 12.07 -11.25
C LEU A 147 11.95 12.65 -12.28
N ALA A 148 10.66 12.72 -11.94
CA ALA A 148 9.62 13.29 -12.78
C ALA A 148 9.83 14.79 -13.08
N LYS A 149 10.57 15.54 -12.24
CA LYS A 149 10.94 16.94 -12.53
C LYS A 149 12.00 17.04 -13.64
N ALA A 150 12.90 16.06 -13.72
CA ALA A 150 13.95 16.00 -14.75
C ALA A 150 13.42 15.46 -16.10
N CYS A 151 12.31 14.71 -16.08
CA CYS A 151 11.78 14.00 -17.24
C CYS A 151 10.47 14.59 -17.76
N LYS A 152 10.13 14.30 -19.01
CA LYS A 152 8.76 14.42 -19.49
C LYS A 152 7.97 13.22 -18.98
N THR A 153 6.91 13.47 -18.21
CA THR A 153 6.13 12.40 -17.59
C THR A 153 4.84 12.13 -18.36
N VAL A 154 4.49 10.86 -18.56
CA VAL A 154 3.22 10.42 -19.14
C VAL A 154 2.62 9.34 -18.25
N GLU A 155 1.33 9.49 -17.94
CA GLU A 155 0.63 8.61 -16.99
C GLU A 155 -0.32 7.65 -17.72
N PHE A 156 -0.12 6.36 -17.52
CA PHE A 156 -1.02 5.29 -17.94
C PHE A 156 -2.11 5.09 -16.89
N ALA A 157 -3.34 5.00 -17.38
CA ALA A 157 -4.50 4.63 -16.58
C ALA A 157 -4.79 3.11 -16.72
N PRO A 158 -5.46 2.51 -15.72
CA PRO A 158 -6.09 1.20 -15.87
C PRO A 158 -7.00 1.15 -17.11
N VAL A 159 -6.99 0.02 -17.82
CA VAL A 159 -7.77 -0.11 -19.06
C VAL A 159 -9.27 -0.24 -18.72
N PRO A 160 -10.17 0.53 -19.38
CA PRO A 160 -11.60 0.47 -19.13
C PRO A 160 -12.20 -0.94 -19.32
N PRO A 161 -13.16 -1.36 -18.47
CA PRO A 161 -13.79 -2.69 -18.54
C PRO A 161 -14.36 -3.06 -19.92
N ARG A 162 -14.94 -2.08 -20.63
CA ARG A 162 -15.48 -2.28 -21.97
C ARG A 162 -14.41 -2.70 -22.98
N LEU A 163 -13.24 -2.06 -22.94
CA LEU A 163 -12.13 -2.39 -23.83
C LEU A 163 -11.50 -3.74 -23.46
N LEU A 164 -11.39 -4.04 -22.16
CA LEU A 164 -10.94 -5.34 -21.67
C LEU A 164 -11.85 -6.48 -22.13
N LEU A 165 -13.17 -6.28 -22.09
CA LEU A 165 -14.14 -7.27 -22.55
C LEU A 165 -13.98 -7.53 -24.05
N MET A 166 -13.89 -6.47 -24.87
CA MET A 166 -13.66 -6.62 -26.32
C MET A 166 -12.36 -7.37 -26.62
N PHE A 167 -11.29 -7.06 -25.89
CA PHE A 167 -10.01 -7.75 -26.05
C PHE A 167 -10.07 -9.21 -25.62
N LEU A 168 -10.73 -9.51 -24.49
CA LEU A 168 -10.96 -10.87 -24.03
C LEU A 168 -11.74 -11.70 -25.06
N GLU A 169 -12.79 -11.13 -25.65
CA GLU A 169 -13.57 -11.82 -26.67
C GLU A 169 -12.78 -12.13 -27.92
N HIS A 170 -11.90 -11.21 -28.35
CA HIS A 170 -10.99 -11.46 -29.45
C HIS A 170 -10.04 -12.64 -29.15
N VAL A 171 -9.42 -12.65 -27.96
CA VAL A 171 -8.50 -13.72 -27.55
C VAL A 171 -9.20 -15.07 -27.45
N LEU A 172 -10.38 -15.13 -26.81
CA LEU A 172 -11.17 -16.36 -26.70
C LEU A 172 -11.56 -16.90 -28.08
N ALA A 173 -11.97 -16.02 -29.01
CA ALA A 173 -12.30 -16.42 -30.37
C ALA A 173 -11.08 -16.98 -31.13
N SER A 174 -9.90 -16.39 -30.93
CA SER A 174 -8.64 -16.85 -31.53
C SER A 174 -8.19 -18.21 -30.99
N GLU A 175 -8.43 -18.49 -29.70
CA GLU A 175 -8.10 -19.78 -29.07
C GLU A 175 -9.19 -20.85 -29.30
N GLY A 176 -10.34 -20.48 -29.86
CA GLY A 176 -11.48 -21.40 -30.03
C GLY A 176 -12.21 -21.74 -28.73
N GLU A 177 -11.96 -20.97 -27.67
CA GLU A 177 -12.49 -21.19 -26.33
C GLU A 177 -13.78 -20.40 -26.07
N LYS A 178 -14.68 -20.96 -25.26
CA LYS A 178 -15.96 -20.31 -24.92
C LYS A 178 -16.11 -20.18 -23.42
N LEU A 179 -16.24 -18.94 -22.96
CA LEU A 179 -16.60 -18.62 -21.58
C LEU A 179 -18.02 -18.04 -21.52
N GLY A 180 -18.75 -18.40 -20.46
CA GLY A 180 -20.08 -17.86 -20.19
C GLY A 180 -20.05 -16.34 -19.94
N PRO A 181 -21.16 -15.63 -20.15
CA PRO A 181 -21.21 -14.17 -19.97
C PRO A 181 -20.91 -13.73 -18.53
N GLY A 182 -21.37 -14.49 -17.53
CA GLY A 182 -21.04 -14.21 -16.12
C GLY A 182 -19.54 -14.35 -15.82
N ASP A 183 -18.89 -15.33 -16.43
CA ASP A 183 -17.46 -15.58 -16.25
C ASP A 183 -16.60 -14.49 -16.88
N LYS A 184 -16.97 -14.03 -18.09
CA LYS A 184 -16.30 -12.91 -18.75
C LYS A 184 -16.37 -11.64 -17.90
N VAL A 185 -17.55 -11.33 -17.37
CA VAL A 185 -17.76 -10.15 -16.50
C VAL A 185 -16.94 -10.28 -15.21
N ALA A 186 -16.94 -11.47 -14.58
CA ALA A 186 -16.14 -11.71 -13.39
C ALA A 186 -14.63 -11.53 -13.65
N LEU A 187 -14.10 -12.07 -14.76
CA LEU A 187 -12.69 -11.91 -15.14
C LEU A 187 -12.31 -10.45 -15.35
N VAL A 188 -13.15 -9.68 -16.06
CA VAL A 188 -12.92 -8.25 -16.34
C VAL A 188 -12.98 -7.41 -15.05
N ASN A 189 -13.90 -7.70 -14.14
CA ASN A 189 -14.00 -6.98 -12.87
C ASN A 189 -12.81 -7.30 -11.95
N ASN A 190 -12.39 -8.56 -11.89
CA ASN A 190 -11.31 -9.01 -11.02
C ASN A 190 -9.92 -8.54 -11.48
N CYS A 191 -9.72 -8.29 -12.78
CA CYS A 191 -8.42 -7.86 -13.28
C CYS A 191 -8.11 -6.37 -12.99
N ARG A 192 -9.12 -5.57 -12.61
CA ARG A 192 -8.97 -4.14 -12.23
C ARG A 192 -8.20 -3.30 -13.26
N GLY A 193 -8.34 -3.59 -14.55
CA GLY A 193 -7.65 -2.87 -15.63
C GLY A 193 -6.27 -3.41 -16.02
N ASP A 194 -5.81 -4.52 -15.41
CA ASP A 194 -4.56 -5.22 -15.75
C ASP A 194 -4.81 -6.28 -16.84
N ILE A 195 -4.25 -6.05 -18.02
CA ILE A 195 -4.40 -6.96 -19.17
C ILE A 195 -3.64 -8.28 -18.96
N ARG A 196 -2.46 -8.23 -18.34
CA ARG A 196 -1.65 -9.44 -18.09
C ARG A 196 -2.39 -10.37 -17.14
N ASN A 197 -2.97 -9.82 -16.08
CA ASN A 197 -3.79 -10.56 -15.13
C ASN A 197 -5.06 -11.11 -15.77
N LEU A 198 -5.72 -10.34 -16.64
CA LEU A 198 -6.88 -10.78 -17.42
C LEU A 198 -6.56 -12.01 -18.27
N LEU A 199 -5.47 -11.97 -19.04
CA LEU A 199 -5.07 -13.07 -19.93
C LEU A 199 -4.68 -14.33 -19.15
N ASN A 200 -3.90 -14.18 -18.08
CA ASN A 200 -3.51 -15.31 -17.25
C ASN A 200 -4.72 -15.95 -16.57
N SER A 201 -5.67 -15.14 -16.08
CA SER A 201 -6.91 -15.63 -15.47
C SER A 201 -7.83 -16.31 -16.48
N ALA A 202 -7.94 -15.76 -17.69
CA ALA A 202 -8.72 -16.35 -18.79
C ALA A 202 -8.11 -17.67 -19.26
N GLN A 203 -6.78 -17.74 -19.44
CA GLN A 203 -6.08 -18.96 -19.82
C GLN A 203 -6.27 -20.05 -18.76
N SER A 204 -6.16 -19.70 -17.47
CA SER A 204 -6.42 -20.64 -16.38
C SER A 204 -7.84 -21.19 -16.42
N ARG A 205 -8.84 -20.35 -16.70
CA ARG A 205 -10.25 -20.75 -16.76
C ARG A 205 -10.57 -21.61 -17.98
N ALA A 206 -9.95 -21.32 -19.12
CA ALA A 206 -10.06 -22.14 -20.34
C ALA A 206 -9.44 -23.53 -20.18
N ALA A 207 -8.30 -23.62 -19.48
CA ALA A 207 -7.61 -24.89 -19.23
C ALA A 207 -8.34 -25.83 -18.24
N GLY A 208 -9.59 -25.53 -17.84
CA GLY A 208 -10.39 -26.35 -16.93
C GLY A 208 -9.92 -26.33 -15.48
N TYR A 209 -8.85 -25.60 -15.17
CA TYR A 209 -8.62 -25.20 -13.79
C TYR A 209 -9.77 -24.26 -13.44
N ALA A 210 -10.55 -24.64 -12.43
CA ALA A 210 -11.22 -23.63 -11.65
C ALA A 210 -10.09 -22.70 -11.18
N THR A 211 -9.90 -21.56 -11.86
CA THR A 211 -9.57 -20.35 -11.12
C THR A 211 -10.50 -20.44 -9.94
N VAL A 212 -9.95 -20.62 -8.73
CA VAL A 212 -10.73 -20.48 -7.50
C VAL A 212 -11.63 -19.31 -7.80
N SER A 213 -12.91 -19.62 -7.98
CA SER A 213 -13.82 -18.59 -8.38
C SER A 213 -13.69 -17.63 -7.20
N ASN A 214 -13.28 -16.40 -7.46
CA ASN A 214 -13.55 -15.34 -6.49
C ASN A 214 -15.08 -15.13 -6.36
N ALA A 215 -15.92 -16.07 -6.84
CA ALA A 215 -17.30 -16.24 -6.42
C ALA A 215 -17.40 -16.97 -5.06
N ASP A 216 -16.49 -17.90 -4.73
CA ASP A 216 -16.36 -18.48 -3.37
C ASP A 216 -15.40 -17.71 -2.46
N VAL A 217 -14.57 -16.84 -3.06
CA VAL A 217 -13.90 -15.73 -2.39
C VAL A 217 -14.45 -14.44 -2.96
N ALA A 218 -15.76 -14.20 -2.79
CA ALA A 218 -16.25 -12.84 -2.89
C ALA A 218 -15.38 -12.02 -1.94
N GLU A 219 -14.64 -11.06 -2.48
CA GLU A 219 -13.88 -10.10 -1.68
C GLU A 219 -14.92 -9.29 -0.92
N ILE A 220 -15.14 -9.62 0.34
CA ILE A 220 -16.10 -8.91 1.19
C ILE A 220 -15.32 -7.82 1.91
N GLU A 221 -15.75 -6.56 1.77
CA GLU A 221 -15.18 -5.46 2.55
C GLU A 221 -15.28 -5.75 4.06
N ILE A 222 -14.35 -5.26 4.90
CA ILE A 222 -14.43 -5.48 6.37
C ILE A 222 -15.80 -5.09 6.91
N GLN A 223 -16.39 -4.02 6.39
CA GLN A 223 -17.72 -3.57 6.75
C GLN A 223 -18.77 -4.66 6.51
N ASP A 224 -18.84 -5.17 5.29
CA ASP A 224 -19.81 -6.19 4.90
C ASP A 224 -19.56 -7.52 5.63
N ALA A 225 -18.30 -7.85 5.90
CA ALA A 225 -17.95 -9.05 6.63
C ALA A 225 -18.34 -8.97 8.11
N ILE A 226 -18.11 -7.83 8.75
CA ILE A 226 -18.49 -7.61 10.15
C ILE A 226 -20.01 -7.52 10.29
N ASN A 227 -20.70 -6.78 9.41
CA ASN A 227 -22.17 -6.75 9.37
C ASN A 227 -22.75 -8.15 9.09
N GLY A 228 -22.18 -8.87 8.14
CA GLY A 228 -22.54 -10.25 7.83
C GLY A 228 -22.30 -11.19 9.01
N TYR A 229 -21.20 -11.01 9.74
CA TYR A 229 -20.87 -11.80 10.92
C TYR A 229 -21.92 -11.61 12.03
N PHE A 230 -22.24 -10.36 12.36
CA PHE A 230 -23.24 -10.06 13.40
C PHE A 230 -24.66 -10.43 12.96
N SER A 231 -24.98 -10.45 11.67
CA SER A 231 -26.27 -10.90 11.15
C SER A 231 -26.36 -12.41 10.82
N ALA A 232 -25.26 -13.16 10.91
CA ALA A 232 -25.22 -14.59 10.56
C ALA A 232 -26.13 -15.46 11.44
N THR A 233 -26.85 -16.39 10.83
CA THR A 233 -27.74 -17.33 11.53
C THR A 233 -27.04 -18.60 12.01
N SER A 234 -25.87 -18.94 11.45
CA SER A 234 -25.07 -20.10 11.84
C SER A 234 -23.62 -19.72 12.15
N LYS A 235 -23.02 -20.48 13.07
CA LYS A 235 -21.65 -20.29 13.55
C LYS A 235 -20.65 -20.55 12.43
N GLU A 236 -20.93 -21.52 11.57
CA GLU A 236 -20.12 -21.90 10.41
C GLU A 236 -20.09 -20.76 9.38
N LYS A 237 -21.23 -20.13 9.11
CA LYS A 237 -21.31 -18.99 8.18
C LYS A 237 -20.57 -17.77 8.73
N ALA A 238 -20.66 -17.52 10.03
CA ALA A 238 -19.91 -16.47 10.70
C ALA A 238 -18.38 -16.67 10.60
N VAL A 239 -17.89 -17.89 10.83
CA VAL A 239 -16.46 -18.23 10.67
C VAL A 239 -16.01 -18.00 9.23
N GLN A 240 -16.81 -18.44 8.24
CA GLN A 240 -16.50 -18.23 6.83
C GLN A 240 -16.43 -16.76 6.44
N LEU A 241 -17.34 -15.92 6.96
CA LEU A 241 -17.36 -14.47 6.67
C LEU A 241 -16.12 -13.75 7.21
N LEU A 242 -15.71 -14.03 8.46
CA LEU A 242 -14.49 -13.46 9.02
C LEU A 242 -13.22 -14.02 8.38
N ALA A 243 -13.21 -15.31 8.01
CA ALA A 243 -12.09 -15.91 7.29
C ALA A 243 -11.93 -15.34 5.87
N ARG A 244 -13.04 -14.98 5.20
CA ARG A 244 -13.03 -14.32 3.89
C ARG A 244 -12.55 -12.86 3.98
N ALA A 245 -12.94 -12.13 5.02
CA ALA A 245 -12.39 -10.79 5.30
C ALA A 245 -10.88 -10.82 5.56
N ASP A 246 -10.41 -11.86 6.24
CA ASP A 246 -8.98 -12.10 6.46
C ASP A 246 -8.24 -12.45 5.15
N ALA A 247 -8.93 -12.90 4.09
CA ALA A 247 -8.34 -13.29 2.81
C ALA A 247 -8.05 -12.10 1.87
N SER A 248 -8.84 -11.01 1.88
CA SER A 248 -8.64 -9.87 0.96
C SER A 248 -8.59 -8.50 1.64
N PHE A 249 -7.48 -7.79 1.39
CA PHE A 249 -7.40 -6.32 1.38
C PHE A 249 -6.55 -5.87 0.20
N PRO A 250 -7.17 -5.26 -0.81
CA PRO A 250 -6.56 -4.14 -1.50
C PRO A 250 -7.49 -2.94 -1.34
N ASP A 251 -7.46 -2.31 -0.15
CA ASP A 251 -8.02 -0.97 0.06
C ASP A 251 -7.05 0.05 -0.58
N PRO A 252 -7.53 0.95 -1.47
CA PRO A 252 -6.75 2.03 -2.06
C PRO A 252 -6.02 2.95 -1.04
N ARG A 253 -6.39 2.93 0.25
CA ARG A 253 -5.79 3.77 1.29
C ARG A 253 -4.52 3.22 1.90
N TYR A 254 -4.24 1.91 1.82
CA TYR A 254 -3.11 1.28 2.52
C TYR A 254 -2.35 0.30 1.60
N GLN A 255 -1.36 0.85 0.89
CA GLN A 255 -0.37 0.14 0.07
C GLN A 255 0.35 -0.98 0.85
N GLY A 256 0.08 -2.25 0.55
CA GLY A 256 0.99 -3.36 0.87
C GLY A 256 1.13 -3.73 2.35
N MET A 257 0.07 -3.63 3.16
CA MET A 257 0.11 -4.09 4.55
C MET A 257 0.47 -5.58 4.68
N ASP A 258 1.38 -5.86 5.61
CA ASP A 258 1.74 -7.22 6.03
C ASP A 258 0.55 -7.96 6.70
N PRO A 259 0.54 -9.31 6.71
CA PRO A 259 -0.50 -10.12 7.33
C PRO A 259 -0.82 -9.83 8.81
N GLU A 260 0.12 -9.23 9.56
CA GLU A 260 -0.10 -8.83 10.95
C GLU A 260 -0.89 -7.52 11.02
N SER A 261 -0.52 -6.51 10.23
CA SER A 261 -1.23 -5.22 10.16
C SER A 261 -2.69 -5.39 9.74
N ARG A 262 -2.97 -6.35 8.85
CA ARG A 262 -4.34 -6.73 8.43
C ARG A 262 -5.22 -7.22 9.59
N ARG A 263 -4.68 -8.09 10.45
CA ARG A 263 -5.47 -8.64 11.57
C ARG A 263 -5.65 -7.65 12.69
N LYS A 264 -4.68 -6.76 12.91
CA LYS A 264 -4.84 -5.63 13.82
C LYS A 264 -5.98 -4.72 13.37
N ASP A 265 -6.11 -4.49 12.07
CA ASP A 265 -7.18 -3.67 11.52
C ASP A 265 -8.58 -4.32 11.69
N MET A 266 -8.70 -5.61 11.40
CA MET A 266 -9.93 -6.37 11.68
C MET A 266 -10.30 -6.37 13.17
N ILE A 267 -9.32 -6.56 14.06
CA ILE A 267 -9.53 -6.50 15.52
C ILE A 267 -9.97 -5.09 15.92
N ALA A 268 -9.37 -4.04 15.36
CA ALA A 268 -9.73 -2.66 15.63
C ALA A 268 -11.15 -2.31 15.14
N ALA A 269 -11.55 -2.80 13.97
CA ALA A 269 -12.91 -2.62 13.44
C ALA A 269 -13.96 -3.35 14.29
N LEU A 270 -13.69 -4.59 14.71
CA LEU A 270 -14.54 -5.34 15.64
C LEU A 270 -14.63 -4.64 16.99
N PHE A 271 -13.50 -4.17 17.53
CA PHE A 271 -13.44 -3.41 18.78
C PHE A 271 -14.30 -2.15 18.70
N SER A 272 -14.10 -1.32 17.66
CA SER A 272 -14.86 -0.09 17.44
C SER A 272 -16.36 -0.38 17.38
N THR A 273 -16.76 -1.40 16.62
CA THR A 273 -18.16 -1.82 16.44
C THR A 273 -18.80 -2.29 17.76
N ILE A 274 -18.07 -3.08 18.57
CA ILE A 274 -18.58 -3.62 19.84
C ILE A 274 -18.69 -2.52 20.89
N VAL A 275 -17.69 -1.63 20.97
CA VAL A 275 -17.67 -0.53 21.94
C VAL A 275 -18.71 0.54 21.59
N SER A 276 -18.86 0.90 20.32
CA SER A 276 -19.86 1.89 19.88
C SER A 276 -21.29 1.42 20.10
N SER A 277 -21.52 0.11 20.03
CA SER A 277 -22.85 -0.49 20.17
C SER A 277 -23.27 -0.75 21.63
N GLN A 278 -22.41 -0.42 22.62
CA GLN A 278 -22.67 -0.60 24.06
C GLN A 278 -23.34 -1.94 24.41
N ALA A 279 -22.64 -3.05 24.15
CA ALA A 279 -23.17 -4.41 24.29
C ALA A 279 -23.45 -4.88 25.74
N GLY A 280 -23.79 -3.97 26.66
CA GLY A 280 -24.24 -4.24 28.03
C GLY A 280 -23.35 -5.25 28.78
N ASP A 281 -23.98 -6.26 29.37
CA ASP A 281 -23.35 -7.21 30.29
C ASP A 281 -22.31 -8.14 29.64
N THR A 282 -22.36 -8.36 28.32
CA THR A 282 -21.40 -9.23 27.60
C THR A 282 -20.23 -8.45 27.00
N LEU A 283 -20.19 -7.13 27.18
CA LEU A 283 -19.13 -6.26 26.65
C LEU A 283 -17.74 -6.67 27.17
N ALA A 284 -17.61 -6.89 28.49
CA ALA A 284 -16.33 -7.28 29.10
C ALA A 284 -15.81 -8.61 28.51
N ASP A 285 -16.70 -9.58 28.35
CA ASP A 285 -16.38 -10.90 27.81
C ASP A 285 -15.99 -10.86 26.33
N MET A 286 -16.55 -9.94 25.54
CA MET A 286 -16.17 -9.74 24.14
C MET A 286 -14.83 -9.00 24.03
N LEU A 287 -14.59 -8.01 24.88
CA LEU A 287 -13.32 -7.30 24.95
C LEU A 287 -12.17 -8.22 25.39
N ASP A 288 -12.41 -9.18 26.29
CA ASP A 288 -11.40 -10.18 26.66
C ASP A 288 -11.00 -11.08 25.47
N VAL A 289 -11.96 -11.49 24.65
CA VAL A 289 -11.68 -12.27 23.42
C VAL A 289 -10.84 -11.45 22.44
N LEU A 290 -11.20 -10.19 22.21
CA LEU A 290 -10.43 -9.28 21.35
C LEU A 290 -9.01 -9.04 21.88
N SER A 291 -8.86 -8.83 23.19
CA SER A 291 -7.58 -8.63 23.87
C SER A 291 -6.65 -9.84 23.67
N LYS A 292 -7.16 -11.05 23.89
CA LYS A 292 -6.39 -12.30 23.67
C LYS A 292 -5.98 -12.44 22.20
N ALA A 293 -6.86 -12.10 21.26
CA ALA A 293 -6.55 -12.14 19.84
C ALA A 293 -5.46 -11.12 19.45
N ASP A 294 -5.51 -9.90 19.97
CA ASP A 294 -4.49 -8.87 19.73
C ASP A 294 -3.11 -9.30 20.25
N VAL A 295 -3.07 -9.85 21.47
CA VAL A 295 -1.82 -10.40 22.04
C VAL A 295 -1.25 -11.52 21.17
N VAL A 296 -2.09 -12.40 20.64
CA VAL A 296 -1.65 -13.47 19.73
C VAL A 296 -1.06 -12.88 18.44
N VAL A 297 -1.77 -11.96 17.78
CA VAL A 297 -1.30 -11.30 16.55
C VAL A 297 0.04 -10.60 16.77
N GLY A 298 0.17 -9.81 17.85
CA GLY A 298 1.41 -9.11 18.17
C GLY A 298 2.58 -10.03 18.52
N ARG A 299 2.33 -11.18 19.17
CA ARG A 299 3.37 -12.19 19.45
C ARG A 299 3.81 -12.90 18.17
N VAL A 300 2.88 -13.23 17.28
CA VAL A 300 3.17 -13.88 16.00
C VAL A 300 4.08 -13.01 15.13
N GLY A 301 3.77 -11.72 15.04
CA GLY A 301 4.61 -10.72 14.36
C GLY A 301 6.05 -10.69 14.89
N ARG A 302 6.19 -10.50 16.21
CA ARG A 302 7.51 -10.44 16.87
C ARG A 302 8.34 -11.72 16.69
N ARG A 303 7.70 -12.89 16.73
CA ARG A 303 8.36 -14.21 16.61
C ARG A 303 8.46 -14.71 15.16
N ARG A 304 7.95 -13.96 14.18
CA ARG A 304 7.88 -14.33 12.76
C ARG A 304 7.23 -15.70 12.51
N GLN A 305 6.26 -16.07 13.34
CA GLN A 305 5.63 -17.41 13.31
C GLN A 305 4.27 -17.35 12.60
N TRP A 306 4.30 -16.96 11.33
CA TRP A 306 3.12 -16.65 10.51
C TRP A 306 2.09 -17.78 10.41
N SER A 307 2.51 -19.04 10.61
CA SER A 307 1.62 -20.20 10.59
C SER A 307 0.51 -20.14 11.64
N LEU A 308 0.74 -19.46 12.77
CA LEU A 308 -0.22 -19.34 13.87
C LEU A 308 -1.35 -18.34 13.58
N LEU A 309 -1.18 -17.50 12.56
CA LEU A 309 -2.20 -16.55 12.15
C LEU A 309 -3.51 -17.23 11.76
N ARG A 310 -3.45 -18.46 11.23
CA ARG A 310 -4.64 -19.26 10.84
C ARG A 310 -5.65 -19.48 11.98
N TYR A 311 -5.23 -19.37 13.24
CA TYR A 311 -6.07 -19.61 14.41
C TYR A 311 -6.79 -18.35 14.90
N VAL A 312 -6.39 -17.16 14.45
CA VAL A 312 -6.96 -15.88 14.92
C VAL A 312 -8.41 -15.74 14.47
N SER A 313 -8.70 -16.00 13.20
CA SER A 313 -10.05 -15.84 12.64
C SER A 313 -11.07 -16.81 13.26
N PRO A 314 -10.77 -18.12 13.43
CA PRO A 314 -11.63 -19.03 14.18
C PRO A 314 -11.79 -18.64 15.65
N MET A 315 -10.72 -18.17 16.31
CA MET A 315 -10.77 -17.75 17.71
C MET A 315 -11.71 -16.55 17.91
N LEU A 316 -11.61 -15.53 17.05
CA LEU A 316 -12.51 -14.38 17.06
C LEU A 316 -13.94 -14.82 16.73
N ALA A 317 -14.11 -15.60 15.66
CA ALA A 317 -15.41 -16.05 15.21
C ALA A 317 -16.14 -16.86 16.28
N HIS A 318 -15.49 -17.85 16.89
CA HIS A 318 -16.11 -18.67 17.93
C HIS A 318 -16.26 -17.93 19.26
N GLY A 319 -15.27 -17.13 19.65
CA GLY A 319 -15.27 -16.44 20.94
C GLY A 319 -16.27 -15.29 21.03
N LEU A 320 -16.57 -14.62 19.91
CA LEU A 320 -17.52 -13.51 19.87
C LEU A 320 -18.95 -13.94 19.50
N TYR A 321 -19.15 -15.09 18.84
CA TYR A 321 -20.44 -15.43 18.24
C TYR A 321 -21.53 -15.57 19.29
N ASP A 322 -21.32 -16.43 20.30
CA ASP A 322 -22.35 -16.71 21.29
C ASP A 322 -22.65 -15.47 22.17
N LYS A 323 -21.66 -14.60 22.37
CA LYS A 323 -21.74 -13.39 23.21
C LYS A 323 -22.38 -12.18 22.51
N SER A 324 -22.44 -12.20 21.19
CA SER A 324 -22.95 -11.10 20.35
C SER A 324 -24.39 -11.31 19.89
N ARG A 325 -24.97 -12.51 20.03
CA ARG A 325 -26.36 -12.80 19.62
C ARG A 325 -27.36 -12.09 20.52
N GLY A 326 -28.45 -11.59 19.92
CA GLY A 326 -29.52 -10.91 20.65
C GLY A 326 -29.18 -9.50 21.12
N LYS A 327 -28.08 -8.92 20.64
CA LYS A 327 -27.67 -7.52 20.89
C LYS A 327 -27.78 -6.71 19.60
N GLU A 328 -28.24 -5.46 19.69
CA GLU A 328 -28.21 -4.53 18.56
C GLU A 328 -26.77 -4.02 18.34
N ILE A 329 -25.98 -4.76 17.58
CA ILE A 329 -24.63 -4.35 17.21
C ILE A 329 -24.66 -3.70 15.82
N ARG A 330 -24.31 -2.41 15.77
CA ARG A 330 -24.23 -1.64 14.52
C ARG A 330 -22.78 -1.43 14.17
N TYR A 331 -22.41 -1.76 12.93
CA TYR A 331 -21.06 -1.57 12.46
C TYR A 331 -20.62 -0.11 12.61
N SER A 332 -19.41 0.05 13.11
CA SER A 332 -18.77 1.35 13.17
C SER A 332 -17.26 1.17 13.06
N GLN A 333 -16.68 1.64 11.96
CA GLN A 333 -15.25 1.55 11.70
C GLN A 333 -14.53 2.76 12.28
N TYR A 334 -13.51 2.52 13.12
CA TYR A 334 -12.64 3.55 13.67
C TYR A 334 -13.32 4.66 14.47
N SER A 335 -14.61 4.51 14.80
CA SER A 335 -15.30 5.36 15.76
C SER A 335 -14.97 4.87 17.16
N MET A 336 -13.76 5.12 17.63
CA MET A 336 -13.62 5.23 19.08
C MET A 336 -14.53 6.37 19.53
N PRO A 337 -15.40 6.17 20.53
CA PRO A 337 -16.27 7.24 21.00
C PRO A 337 -15.42 8.49 21.29
N TRP A 338 -15.77 9.62 20.67
CA TRP A 338 -15.09 10.90 20.92
C TRP A 338 -14.93 11.24 22.41
N PRO A 339 -15.89 10.90 23.30
CA PRO A 339 -15.71 11.05 24.75
C PRO A 339 -14.51 10.30 25.36
N VAL A 340 -14.02 9.23 24.72
CA VAL A 340 -12.84 8.46 25.16
C VAL A 340 -11.57 8.93 24.47
N MET A 341 -11.63 9.19 23.15
CA MET A 341 -10.46 9.59 22.36
C MET A 341 -10.03 11.04 22.58
N GLY A 342 -10.99 11.96 22.64
CA GLY A 342 -10.71 13.39 22.78
C GLY A 342 -9.78 13.68 23.96
N PRO A 343 -10.07 13.17 25.17
CA PRO A 343 -9.19 13.32 26.32
C PRO A 343 -7.79 12.73 26.12
N VAL A 344 -7.68 11.55 25.50
CA VAL A 344 -6.39 10.87 25.27
C VAL A 344 -5.53 11.65 24.27
N PHE A 345 -6.10 12.13 23.16
CA PHE A 345 -5.36 12.92 22.18
C PHE A 345 -4.93 14.27 22.73
N ALA A 346 -5.85 15.00 23.38
CA ALA A 346 -5.55 16.28 24.00
C ALA A 346 -4.45 16.14 25.07
N ARG A 347 -4.50 15.07 25.87
CA ARG A 347 -3.45 14.74 26.83
C ARG A 347 -2.13 14.40 26.16
N SER A 348 -2.15 13.61 25.09
CA SER A 348 -0.91 13.20 24.40
C SER A 348 -0.10 14.39 23.86
N GLN A 349 -0.77 15.43 23.35
CA GLN A 349 -0.11 16.66 22.88
C GLN A 349 0.58 17.38 24.05
N THR A 350 -0.14 17.51 25.17
CA THR A 350 0.37 18.14 26.41
C THR A 350 1.59 17.37 26.94
N VAL A 351 1.48 16.04 27.08
CA VAL A 351 2.54 15.18 27.61
C VAL A 351 3.77 15.16 26.70
N ARG A 352 3.60 15.09 25.37
CA ARG A 352 4.73 15.12 24.43
C ARG A 352 5.51 16.42 24.51
N LYS A 353 4.80 17.55 24.66
CA LYS A 353 5.40 18.86 24.83
C LYS A 353 6.21 18.90 26.13
N LEU A 354 5.61 18.54 27.25
CA LEU A 354 6.33 18.49 28.54
C LEU A 354 7.55 17.57 28.48
N ALA A 355 7.42 16.39 27.89
CA ALA A 355 8.52 15.44 27.74
C ALA A 355 9.65 15.93 26.83
N SER A 356 9.41 16.85 25.88
CA SER A 356 10.48 17.43 25.07
C SER A 356 11.35 18.43 25.82
N PHE A 357 10.83 19.06 26.87
CA PHE A 357 11.58 20.00 27.72
C PHE A 357 12.19 19.30 28.94
N ILE A 358 11.39 18.51 29.66
CA ILE A 358 11.81 17.85 30.90
C ILE A 358 12.77 16.69 30.62
N GLY A 359 12.59 15.97 29.51
CA GLY A 359 13.44 14.82 29.15
C GLY A 359 14.93 15.19 29.06
N PRO A 360 15.30 16.21 28.25
CA PRO A 360 16.67 16.73 28.22
C PRO A 360 17.19 17.19 29.59
N ALA A 361 16.39 17.94 30.35
CA ALA A 361 16.78 18.45 31.68
C ALA A 361 17.04 17.34 32.72
N THR A 362 16.37 16.20 32.56
CA THR A 362 16.50 15.03 33.45
C THR A 362 17.36 13.91 32.84
N HIS A 363 17.99 14.15 31.68
CA HIS A 363 18.81 13.18 30.95
C HIS A 363 18.13 11.83 30.66
N VAL A 364 16.81 11.84 30.45
CA VAL A 364 16.05 10.63 30.09
C VAL A 364 15.33 10.76 28.75
N SER A 365 15.01 9.62 28.13
CA SER A 365 14.21 9.61 26.90
C SER A 365 12.83 10.24 27.11
N LYS A 366 12.23 10.83 26.07
CA LYS A 366 10.87 11.39 26.11
C LYS A 366 9.83 10.38 26.62
N ARG A 367 10.02 9.08 26.29
CA ARG A 367 9.16 7.98 26.74
C ARG A 367 9.30 7.73 28.24
N THR A 368 10.54 7.65 28.74
CA THR A 368 10.84 7.49 30.17
C THR A 368 10.34 8.70 30.96
N CYS A 369 10.55 9.91 30.43
CA CYS A 369 10.02 11.13 31.02
C CYS A 369 8.50 11.11 31.15
N SER A 370 7.79 10.74 30.08
CA SER A 370 6.32 10.72 30.06
C SER A 370 5.71 9.70 31.03
N TRP A 371 6.33 8.51 31.14
CA TRP A 371 5.79 7.42 31.95
C TRP A 371 6.27 7.44 33.41
N LEU A 372 7.51 7.86 33.65
CA LEU A 372 8.14 7.79 34.97
C LEU A 372 8.39 9.15 35.60
N VAL A 373 8.97 10.13 34.90
CA VAL A 373 9.38 11.39 35.55
C VAL A 373 8.20 12.33 35.77
N LEU A 374 7.38 12.53 34.73
CA LEU A 374 6.30 13.51 34.73
C LEU A 374 5.23 13.24 35.82
N PRO A 375 4.77 11.99 36.05
CA PRO A 375 3.79 11.73 37.12
C PRO A 375 4.30 12.07 38.52
N TYR A 376 5.60 11.83 38.79
CA TYR A 376 6.20 12.15 40.08
C TYR A 376 6.45 13.65 40.21
N LEU A 377 6.96 14.30 39.16
CA LEU A 377 7.13 15.76 39.14
C LEU A 377 5.81 16.48 39.42
N VAL A 378 4.74 16.10 38.72
CA VAL A 378 3.40 16.68 38.93
C VAL A 378 2.93 16.45 40.37
N ARG A 379 3.22 15.30 40.96
CA ARG A 379 2.84 14.98 42.35
C ARG A 379 3.63 15.80 43.37
N GLU A 380 4.94 15.95 43.18
CA GLU A 380 5.77 16.79 44.05
C GLU A 380 5.39 18.27 43.94
N MET A 381 5.15 18.77 42.73
CA MET A 381 4.64 20.14 42.54
C MET A 381 3.31 20.39 43.28
N ILE A 382 2.41 19.39 43.33
CA ILE A 382 1.17 19.48 44.12
C ILE A 382 1.45 19.49 45.62
N ASN A 383 2.36 18.65 46.10
CA ASN A 383 2.69 18.53 47.52
C ASN A 383 3.37 19.80 48.04
N GLU A 384 4.35 20.30 47.29
CA GLU A 384 5.18 21.46 47.64
C GLU A 384 4.53 22.80 47.25
N LYS A 385 3.35 22.77 46.59
CA LYS A 385 2.60 23.95 46.12
C LYS A 385 3.43 24.86 45.20
N VAL A 386 4.23 24.25 44.33
CA VAL A 386 5.05 24.95 43.34
C VAL A 386 4.15 25.60 42.29
N ASP A 387 4.39 26.87 41.97
CA ASP A 387 3.71 27.55 40.86
C ASP A 387 4.25 27.03 39.51
N PRO A 388 3.41 26.41 38.66
CA PRO A 388 3.86 25.88 37.37
C PRO A 388 4.36 26.94 36.40
N ALA A 389 3.87 28.18 36.47
CA ALA A 389 4.31 29.26 35.58
C ALA A 389 5.72 29.73 35.95
N GLU A 390 5.96 29.95 37.24
CA GLU A 390 7.28 30.32 37.78
C GLU A 390 8.30 29.20 37.52
N PHE A 391 7.93 27.95 37.76
CA PHE A 391 8.78 26.80 37.49
C PHE A 391 9.16 26.69 36.00
N ALA A 392 8.21 26.94 35.10
CA ALA A 392 8.45 26.86 33.67
C ALA A 392 9.39 27.96 33.17
N LEU A 393 9.18 29.20 33.62
CA LEU A 393 10.06 30.33 33.30
C LEU A 393 11.48 30.09 33.83
N ALA A 394 11.62 29.68 35.08
CA ALA A 394 12.94 29.49 35.71
C ALA A 394 13.79 28.37 35.08
N ASN A 395 13.17 27.36 34.47
CA ASN A 395 13.88 26.18 33.96
C ASN A 395 13.93 26.06 32.44
N PHE A 396 12.98 26.67 31.72
CA PHE A 396 12.81 26.45 30.28
C PHE A 396 12.63 27.72 29.45
N ASP A 397 12.53 28.90 30.08
CA ASP A 397 12.26 30.18 29.41
C ASP A 397 11.02 30.15 28.47
N ASP A 398 10.06 29.26 28.74
CA ASP A 398 8.86 29.05 27.93
C ASP A 398 7.61 28.92 28.81
N GLU A 399 6.83 29.99 28.89
CA GLU A 399 5.60 30.09 29.68
C GLU A 399 4.55 29.05 29.26
N SER A 400 4.58 28.61 28.00
CA SER A 400 3.64 27.64 27.46
C SER A 400 3.86 26.21 27.98
N VAL A 401 5.01 25.96 28.64
CA VAL A 401 5.29 24.75 29.42
C VAL A 401 4.52 24.80 30.75
N GLY A 402 4.44 25.97 31.38
CA GLY A 402 3.69 26.20 32.62
C GLY A 402 2.20 25.90 32.43
N GLU A 403 1.59 26.43 31.37
CA GLU A 403 0.20 26.13 31.00
C GLU A 403 -0.07 24.62 30.82
N SER A 404 0.93 23.89 30.31
CA SER A 404 0.83 22.45 30.09
C SER A 404 0.95 21.67 31.41
N LEU A 405 1.79 22.13 32.34
CA LEU A 405 1.91 21.58 33.69
C LEU A 405 0.63 21.81 34.51
N VAL A 406 0.02 23.00 34.42
CA VAL A 406 -1.28 23.29 35.06
C VAL A 406 -2.33 22.26 34.65
N LYS A 407 -2.46 21.96 33.34
CA LYS A 407 -3.41 20.96 32.83
C LYS A 407 -3.18 19.55 33.38
N GLU A 408 -1.93 19.12 33.57
CA GLU A 408 -1.64 17.81 34.18
C GLU A 408 -1.88 17.81 35.70
N ILE A 409 -1.60 18.92 36.39
CA ILE A 409 -1.87 19.09 37.82
C ILE A 409 -3.38 19.03 38.11
N GLU A 410 -4.19 19.75 37.33
CA GLU A 410 -5.65 19.73 37.46
C GLU A 410 -6.22 18.32 37.27
N ARG A 411 -5.71 17.58 36.27
CA ARG A 411 -6.08 16.18 36.03
C ARG A 411 -5.71 15.27 37.20
N ALA A 412 -4.50 15.43 37.75
CA ALA A 412 -4.05 14.66 38.90
C ALA A 412 -4.87 14.94 40.18
N LYS A 413 -5.35 16.18 40.35
CA LYS A 413 -6.28 16.55 41.43
C LYS A 413 -7.69 15.98 41.20
N GLY A 414 -8.16 15.97 39.95
CA GLY A 414 -9.48 15.46 39.55
C GLY A 414 -9.65 13.95 39.70
N ALA A 415 -8.55 13.16 39.61
CA ALA A 415 -8.58 11.70 39.75
C ALA A 415 -8.79 11.18 41.19
N LYS A 416 -8.92 12.07 42.18
CA LYS A 416 -9.20 11.75 43.59
C LYS A 416 -10.69 11.80 43.97
N LYS A 417 -11.57 12.14 43.02
CA LYS A 417 -13.03 11.97 43.14
C LYS A 417 -13.45 10.75 42.34
#